data_AF-A0A8X6XR71-F1
#
_entry.id   AF-A0A8X6XR71-F1
#
_cell.length_a   1.000
_cell.length_b   1.000
_cell.length_c   1.000
_cell.angle_alpha   90.00
_cell.angle_beta   90.00
_cell.angle_gamma   90.00
#
_symmetry.space_group_name_H-M   'P 1'
#
loop_
_entity.id
_entity.type
_entity.pdbx_description
1 polymer ?
#
loop_
_entity_poly.entity_id
_entity_poly.type
_entity_poly.pdbx_seq_one_letter_code
_entity_poly.pdbx_strand_id
1 'polypeptide(L)'
;MQAFTFYASDDKLINRGNVAGQKYTGNDINEAACKIAREVASEGDALVAGGISQTPSYLSRKGRKAVQEEFRKQVQVFVKNKVDFLICE
;
A
#
# COMPACT_ATOMS: atom_id res chain seq x y z
N MET A 1 12.81 7.92 1.49
CA MET A 1 12.61 6.47 1.61
C MET A 1 11.21 6.11 1.16
N GLN A 2 11.08 5.42 0.03
CA GLN A 2 9.79 4.92 -0.44
C GLN A 2 9.42 3.67 0.37
N ALA A 3 8.19 3.61 0.86
CA ALA A 3 7.68 2.46 1.59
C ALA A 3 7.55 1.25 0.65
N PHE A 4 7.94 0.07 1.13
CA PHE A 4 7.89 -1.17 0.35
C PHE A 4 6.45 -1.69 0.18
N THR A 5 5.70 -1.00 -0.68
CA THR A 5 4.23 -1.03 -0.73
C THR A 5 3.69 -1.29 -2.14
N PHE A 6 4.58 -1.55 -3.10
CA PHE A 6 4.18 -1.88 -4.47
C PHE A 6 3.24 -3.09 -4.50
N TYR A 7 2.03 -2.90 -5.04
CA TYR A 7 1.01 -3.93 -5.16
C TYR A 7 0.51 -4.51 -3.82
N ALA A 8 0.72 -3.80 -2.70
CA ALA A 8 0.28 -4.20 -1.36
C ALA A 8 -1.21 -3.89 -1.11
N SER A 9 -2.10 -4.40 -1.97
CA SER A 9 -3.55 -4.24 -1.89
C SER A 9 -4.24 -5.52 -1.40
N ASP A 10 -5.36 -5.40 -0.70
CA ASP A 10 -6.14 -6.55 -0.21
C ASP A 10 -6.53 -7.49 -1.35
N ASP A 11 -7.00 -6.91 -2.46
CA ASP A 11 -7.43 -7.68 -3.61
C ASP A 11 -6.26 -8.44 -4.25
N LYS A 12 -5.01 -7.98 -4.11
CA LYS A 12 -3.81 -8.74 -4.51
C LYS A 12 -3.48 -9.88 -3.55
N LEU A 13 -3.71 -9.71 -2.26
CA LEU A 13 -3.44 -10.78 -1.28
C LEU A 13 -4.32 -12.02 -1.48
N ILE A 14 -5.43 -11.87 -2.21
CA ILE A 14 -6.35 -12.97 -2.57
C ILE A 14 -6.38 -13.29 -4.07
N ASN A 15 -5.59 -12.61 -4.90
CA ASN A 15 -5.64 -12.78 -6.35
C ASN A 15 -4.89 -14.04 -6.82
N ARG A 16 -5.46 -14.76 -7.79
CA ARG A 16 -4.84 -15.91 -8.51
C ARG A 16 -4.22 -16.97 -7.59
N GLY A 17 -4.95 -17.40 -6.56
CA GLY A 17 -4.50 -18.45 -5.65
C GLY A 17 -3.50 -17.98 -4.57
N ASN A 18 -3.28 -16.67 -4.44
CA ASN A 18 -2.58 -16.13 -3.29
C ASN A 18 -3.40 -16.35 -2.01
N VAL A 19 -2.78 -16.92 -0.98
CA VAL A 19 -3.39 -17.23 0.31
C VAL A 19 -2.95 -16.28 1.43
N ALA A 20 -2.07 -15.32 1.13
CA ALA A 20 -1.59 -14.34 2.12
C ALA A 20 -2.76 -13.56 2.76
N GLY A 21 -3.82 -13.31 1.99
CA GLY A 21 -5.05 -12.65 2.45
C GLY A 21 -5.82 -13.39 3.55
N GLN A 22 -5.47 -14.65 3.82
CA GLN A 22 -6.04 -15.41 4.95
C GLN A 22 -5.39 -15.05 6.29
N LYS A 23 -4.16 -14.52 6.26
CA LYS A 23 -3.37 -14.22 7.45
C LYS A 23 -3.14 -12.72 7.64
N TYR A 24 -3.01 -11.97 6.54
CA TYR A 24 -2.68 -10.55 6.56
C TYR A 24 -3.61 -9.77 5.65
N THR A 25 -3.84 -8.54 6.01
CA THR A 25 -4.50 -7.53 5.18
C THR A 25 -3.47 -6.63 4.50
N GLY A 26 -3.90 -5.89 3.49
CA GLY A 26 -3.12 -4.81 2.92
C GLY A 26 -2.73 -3.80 4.00
N ASN A 27 -3.60 -3.53 4.99
CA ASN A 27 -3.26 -2.66 6.10
C ASN A 27 -2.06 -3.17 6.91
N ASP A 28 -2.06 -4.45 7.30
CA ASP A 28 -0.96 -5.04 8.08
C ASP A 28 0.39 -4.89 7.37
N ILE A 29 0.41 -5.16 6.06
CA ILE A 29 1.62 -5.08 5.24
C ILE A 29 2.07 -3.63 5.06
N ASN A 30 1.14 -2.73 4.70
CA ASN A 30 1.48 -1.32 4.48
C ASN A 30 1.92 -0.63 5.77
N GLU A 31 1.33 -0.96 6.92
CA GLU A 31 1.73 -0.41 8.22
C GLU A 31 3.16 -0.82 8.57
N ALA A 32 3.50 -2.11 8.41
CA ALA A 32 4.85 -2.59 8.64
C ALA A 32 5.86 -1.91 7.69
N ALA A 33 5.52 -1.80 6.40
CA ALA A 33 6.37 -1.14 5.41
C ALA A 33 6.59 0.35 5.72
N CYS A 34 5.56 1.06 6.17
CA CYS A 34 5.68 2.46 6.57
C CYS A 34 6.58 2.64 7.79
N LYS A 35 6.47 1.77 8.80
CA LYS A 35 7.31 1.83 10.00
C LYS A 35 8.78 1.63 9.67
N ILE A 36 9.09 0.60 8.89
CA ILE A 36 10.46 0.33 8.44
C ILE A 36 10.99 1.53 7.62
N ALA A 37 10.21 2.05 6.68
CA ALA A 37 10.64 3.18 5.87
C ALA A 37 10.87 4.44 6.70
N ARG A 38 10.03 4.70 7.72
CA ARG A 38 10.19 5.83 8.64
C ARG A 38 11.41 5.66 9.55
N GLU A 39 11.65 4.46 10.07
CA GLU A 39 12.81 4.16 10.90
C GLU A 39 14.10 4.51 10.14
N VAL A 40 14.30 3.94 8.96
CA VAL A 40 15.50 4.19 8.15
C VAL A 40 15.56 5.63 7.64
N ALA A 41 14.43 6.23 7.27
CA ALA A 41 14.42 7.64 6.85
C ALA A 41 14.86 8.59 7.97
N SER A 42 14.58 8.25 9.23
CA SER A 42 14.93 9.05 10.40
C SER A 42 16.39 8.90 10.83
N GLU A 43 17.11 7.91 10.30
CA GLU A 43 18.58 7.82 10.46
C GLU A 43 19.31 8.93 9.68
N GLY A 44 18.62 9.58 8.73
CA GLY A 44 19.08 10.79 8.05
C GLY A 44 17.99 11.86 8.00
N ASP A 45 18.17 12.84 7.12
CA ASP A 45 17.18 13.89 6.86
C ASP A 45 16.41 13.55 5.57
N ALA A 46 15.69 12.42 5.58
CA ALA A 46 14.98 11.91 4.41
C ALA A 46 13.44 11.93 4.60
N LEU A 47 12.73 12.24 3.52
CA LEU A 47 11.26 12.14 3.47
C LEU A 47 10.82 10.69 3.23
N VAL A 48 9.60 10.33 3.64
CA VAL A 48 8.97 9.04 3.39
C VAL A 48 7.86 9.17 2.36
N ALA A 49 7.83 8.25 1.39
CA ALA A 49 6.80 8.21 0.36
C ALA A 49 5.97 6.92 0.43
N GLY A 50 4.64 7.03 0.38
CA GLY A 50 3.74 5.88 0.21
C GLY A 50 3.48 5.61 -1.27
N GLY A 51 3.74 4.39 -1.74
CA GLY A 51 3.54 4.01 -3.14
C GLY A 51 2.15 3.39 -3.36
N ILE A 52 1.48 3.77 -4.45
CA ILE A 52 0.31 3.05 -4.99
C ILE A 52 0.57 2.70 -6.46
N SER A 53 0.14 1.51 -6.87
CA SER A 53 0.30 1.01 -8.24
C SER A 53 -0.99 0.41 -8.80
N GLN A 54 -0.99 -0.14 -10.03
CA GLN A 54 -2.19 -0.80 -10.56
C GLN A 54 -2.73 -1.87 -9.59
N THR A 55 -4.03 -2.14 -9.54
CA THR A 55 -4.62 -3.19 -8.68
C THR A 55 -5.27 -4.31 -9.50
N PRO A 56 -5.39 -5.54 -8.97
CA PRO A 56 -6.20 -6.59 -9.57
C PRO A 56 -7.62 -6.14 -9.93
N SER A 57 -8.24 -5.27 -9.14
CA SER A 57 -9.55 -4.69 -9.45
C SER A 57 -9.55 -3.92 -10.76
N TYR A 58 -8.48 -3.20 -11.09
CA TYR A 58 -8.32 -2.54 -12.39
C TYR A 58 -8.13 -3.58 -13.51
N LEU A 59 -7.23 -4.54 -13.32
CA LEU A 59 -6.95 -5.59 -14.31
C LEU A 59 -8.17 -6.47 -14.63
N SER A 60 -9.05 -6.69 -13.66
CA SER A 60 -10.32 -7.40 -13.80
C SER A 60 -11.49 -6.51 -14.21
N ARG A 61 -11.25 -5.24 -14.57
CA ARG A 61 -12.25 -4.29 -15.05
C ARG A 61 -13.45 -4.11 -14.09
N LYS A 62 -13.21 -4.13 -12.77
CA LYS A 62 -14.27 -3.98 -11.76
C LYS A 62 -14.86 -2.55 -11.65
N GLY A 63 -14.34 -1.62 -12.43
CA GLY A 63 -14.83 -0.24 -12.52
C GLY A 63 -14.21 0.71 -11.49
N ARG A 64 -14.44 2.01 -11.70
CA ARG A 64 -13.82 3.11 -10.95
C ARG A 64 -14.00 2.99 -9.43
N LYS A 65 -15.22 2.67 -8.98
CA LYS A 65 -15.54 2.64 -7.54
C LYS A 65 -14.72 1.59 -6.80
N ALA A 66 -14.63 0.38 -7.34
CA ALA A 66 -13.84 -0.70 -6.75
C ALA A 66 -12.35 -0.38 -6.69
N VAL A 67 -11.79 0.22 -7.75
CA VAL A 67 -10.37 0.64 -7.77
C VAL A 67 -10.10 1.74 -6.74
N GLN A 68 -10.98 2.74 -6.64
CA GLN A 68 -10.84 3.82 -5.66
C GLN A 68 -10.99 3.33 -4.22
N GLU A 69 -11.83 2.32 -3.96
CA GLU A 69 -11.93 1.67 -2.65
C GLU A 69 -10.62 1.00 -2.26
N GLU A 70 -9.96 0.32 -3.20
CA GLU A 70 -8.68 -0.34 -2.93
C GLU A 70 -7.54 0.66 -2.67
N PHE A 71 -7.47 1.75 -3.44
CA PHE A 71 -6.54 2.84 -3.14
C PHE A 71 -6.83 3.51 -1.81
N ARG A 72 -8.10 3.73 -1.47
CA ARG A 72 -8.48 4.41 -0.23
C ARG A 72 -7.98 3.65 1.00
N LYS A 73 -8.02 2.32 1.00
CA LYS A 73 -7.50 1.50 2.10
C LYS A 73 -6.00 1.74 2.31
N GLN A 74 -5.20 1.72 1.23
CA GLN A 74 -3.75 1.96 1.30
C GLN A 74 -3.45 3.39 1.76
N VAL A 75 -4.12 4.40 1.17
CA VAL A 75 -3.94 5.81 1.51
C VAL A 75 -4.29 6.10 2.98
N GLN A 76 -5.29 5.43 3.55
CA GLN A 76 -5.61 5.57 4.97
C GLN A 76 -4.44 5.15 5.87
N VAL A 77 -3.71 4.09 5.52
CA VAL A 77 -2.51 3.65 6.24
C VAL A 77 -1.40 4.68 6.12
N PHE A 78 -1.20 5.22 4.92
CA PHE A 78 -0.18 6.23 4.64
C PHE A 78 -0.42 7.54 5.43
N VAL A 79 -1.68 8.00 5.50
CA VAL A 79 -2.06 9.15 6.32
C VAL A 79 -1.84 8.86 7.81
N LYS A 80 -2.27 7.69 8.30
CA LYS A 80 -2.07 7.28 9.69
C LYS A 80 -0.59 7.24 10.08
N ASN A 81 0.29 6.78 9.18
CA ASN A 81 1.73 6.70 9.38
C ASN A 81 2.47 8.00 9.06
N LYS A 82 1.75 9.07 8.69
CA LYS A 82 2.34 10.38 8.36
C LYS A 82 3.46 10.26 7.32
N VAL A 83 3.19 9.53 6.22
CA VAL A 83 4.09 9.63 5.06
C VAL A 83 4.05 11.07 4.54
N ASP A 84 5.16 11.54 3.98
CA ASP A 84 5.34 12.94 3.60
C ASP A 84 4.67 13.23 2.24
N PHE A 85 4.69 12.26 1.33
CA PHE A 85 4.00 12.36 0.03
C PHE A 85 3.63 10.98 -0.52
N LEU A 86 2.84 10.98 -1.59
CA LEU A 86 2.44 9.76 -2.30
C LEU A 86 3.12 9.70 -3.67
N ILE A 87 3.44 8.47 -4.09
CA ILE A 87 3.87 8.18 -5.45
C ILE A 87 2.81 7.28 -6.08
N CYS A 88 2.32 7.67 -7.25
CA CYS A 88 1.45 6.85 -8.09
C CYS A 88 2.31 6.31 -9.24
N GLU A 89 2.69 5.03 -9.17
CA GLU A 89 3.75 4.41 -9.99
C GLU A 89 3.35 3.08 -10.63
#